data_AF-A0A813FVH7-F1
#
_entry.id   AF-A0A813FVH7-F1
#
_cell.length_a   1.000
_cell.length_b   1.000
_cell.length_c   1.000
_cell.angle_alpha   90.00
_cell.angle_beta   90.00
_cell.angle_gamma   90.00
#
_symmetry.space_group_name_H-M   'P 1'
#
loop_
_entity.id
_entity.type
_entity.pdbx_description
1 polymer ?
#
loop_
_entity_poly.entity_id
_entity_poly.type
_entity_poly.pdbx_seq_one_letter_code
_entity_poly.pdbx_strand_id
1 'polypeptide(L)'
;MAEYVLAHVLQIERGLLQLHAQQKAKEWCEAPFREPRCLTSLTLGVLGPGDIGRVVGRRAQGIGLRTVALKRDGLAVPHFDEVLSELPALLGQCDYVVSLLPSTPATRGLLSGGALRNCRKGAVLINAGRGDVVDEESILLALAEGWLSHAVLDVFASEPLAPTSPLWTHPQVSITPHISAPSTPQDVADVFIQNLERYATGQDLLHVLDWKRGY
;
A
#
# COMPACT_ATOMS: atom_id res chain seq x y z
N MET A 1 -1.05 -9.96 -2.40
CA MET A 1 -0.67 -8.64 -1.84
C MET A 1 0.70 -8.18 -2.32
N ALA A 2 1.80 -8.89 -2.03
CA ALA A 2 3.13 -8.41 -2.44
C ALA A 2 3.28 -8.32 -3.96
N GLU A 3 2.69 -9.26 -4.71
CA GLU A 3 2.60 -9.20 -6.17
C GLU A 3 1.89 -7.93 -6.64
N TYR A 4 0.75 -7.58 -6.02
CA TYR A 4 -0.03 -6.39 -6.34
C TYR A 4 0.81 -5.10 -6.12
N VAL A 5 1.43 -4.98 -4.95
CA VAL A 5 2.29 -3.82 -4.63
C VAL A 5 3.44 -3.69 -5.63
N LEU A 6 4.17 -4.78 -5.88
CA LEU A 6 5.32 -4.76 -6.78
C LEU A 6 4.92 -4.52 -8.24
N ALA A 7 3.78 -5.06 -8.68
CA ALA A 7 3.25 -4.79 -10.02
C ALA A 7 3.03 -3.28 -10.22
N HIS A 8 2.43 -2.59 -9.24
CA HIS A 8 2.22 -1.14 -9.32
C HIS A 8 3.53 -0.35 -9.24
N VAL A 9 4.47 -0.72 -8.37
CA VAL A 9 5.80 -0.09 -8.32
C VAL A 9 6.48 -0.18 -9.69
N LEU A 10 6.58 -1.39 -10.26
CA LEU A 10 7.22 -1.62 -11.56
C LEU A 10 6.49 -0.91 -12.70
N GLN A 11 5.15 -0.94 -12.70
CA GLN A 11 4.34 -0.25 -13.70
C GLN A 11 4.61 1.26 -13.72
N ILE A 12 4.74 1.87 -12.54
CA ILE A 12 4.99 3.30 -12.39
C ILE A 12 6.43 3.65 -12.80
N GLU A 13 7.44 2.94 -12.29
CA GLU A 13 8.85 3.23 -12.63
C GLU A 13 9.16 2.98 -14.11
N ARG A 14 8.39 2.13 -14.79
CA ARG A 14 8.53 1.86 -16.22
C ARG A 14 7.55 2.64 -17.11
N GLY A 15 6.68 3.47 -16.52
CA GLY A 15 5.71 4.29 -17.27
C GLY A 15 4.75 3.46 -18.13
N LEU A 16 4.40 2.24 -17.73
CA LEU A 16 3.69 1.30 -18.61
C LEU A 16 2.30 1.79 -19.03
N LEU A 17 1.59 2.54 -18.18
CA LEU A 17 0.28 3.12 -18.54
C LEU A 17 0.42 4.19 -19.61
N GLN A 18 1.45 5.03 -19.52
CA GLN A 18 1.74 6.06 -20.52
C GLN A 18 2.12 5.40 -21.85
N LEU A 19 3.01 4.39 -21.82
CA LEU A 19 3.39 3.61 -22.99
C LEU A 19 2.18 2.96 -23.67
N HIS A 20 1.26 2.39 -22.88
CA HIS A 20 0.03 1.79 -23.41
C HIS A 20 -0.88 2.82 -24.08
N ALA A 21 -0.98 4.04 -23.52
CA ALA A 21 -1.73 5.13 -24.13
C ALA A 21 -1.09 5.59 -25.45
N GLN A 22 0.23 5.76 -25.50
CA GLN A 22 0.98 6.10 -26.71
C GLN A 22 0.82 5.03 -27.79
N GLN A 23 0.90 3.74 -27.44
CA GLN A 23 0.67 2.65 -28.37
C GLN A 23 -0.74 2.71 -28.98
N LYS A 24 -1.77 2.98 -28.17
CA LYS A 24 -3.14 3.16 -28.66
C LYS A 24 -3.28 4.38 -29.59
N ALA A 25 -2.53 5.44 -29.31
CA ALA A 25 -2.46 6.64 -30.14
C ALA A 25 -1.57 6.47 -31.40
N LYS A 26 -0.85 5.35 -31.53
CA LYS A 26 0.16 5.11 -32.57
C LYS A 26 1.30 6.15 -32.55
N GLU A 27 1.64 6.61 -31.36
CA GLU A 27 2.70 7.60 -31.14
C GLU A 27 4.01 6.91 -30.79
N TRP A 28 5.06 7.20 -31.54
CA TRP A 28 6.44 6.85 -31.21
C TRP A 28 7.16 8.11 -30.75
N CYS A 29 7.05 8.43 -29.46
CA CYS A 29 7.63 9.65 -28.87
C CYS A 29 8.41 9.29 -27.60
N GLU A 30 9.66 9.77 -27.53
CA GLU A 30 10.55 9.58 -26.38
C GLU A 30 10.37 10.67 -25.29
N ALA A 31 9.56 11.72 -25.54
CA ALA A 31 9.46 12.90 -24.67
C ALA A 31 8.17 13.00 -23.82
N PRO A 32 8.25 13.63 -22.61
CA PRO A 32 9.29 13.44 -21.63
C PRO A 32 8.97 12.16 -20.86
N PHE A 33 9.69 11.08 -21.16
CA PHE A 33 9.69 9.93 -20.27
C PHE A 33 10.20 10.40 -18.89
N ARG A 34 9.47 10.10 -17.80
CA ARG A 34 10.12 10.13 -16.49
C ARG A 34 11.24 9.10 -16.57
N GLU A 35 12.49 9.54 -16.52
CA GLU A 35 13.63 8.61 -16.56
C GLU A 35 13.40 7.50 -15.54
N PRO A 36 13.37 6.23 -15.98
CA PRO A 36 13.15 5.12 -15.07
C PRO A 36 14.18 5.17 -13.94
N ARG A 37 13.70 5.26 -12.70
CA ARG A 37 14.60 5.31 -11.56
C ARG A 37 15.07 3.89 -11.27
N CYS A 38 16.33 3.75 -10.86
CA CYS A 38 16.82 2.45 -10.42
C CYS A 38 16.17 2.08 -9.07
N LEU A 39 15.56 0.90 -8.96
CA LEU A 39 14.89 0.47 -7.73
C LEU A 39 15.81 0.50 -6.50
N THR A 40 17.12 0.29 -6.67
CA THR A 40 18.11 0.37 -5.59
C THR A 40 18.31 1.77 -5.01
N SER A 41 17.78 2.80 -5.68
CA SER A 41 17.79 4.18 -5.19
C SER A 41 16.50 4.59 -4.48
N LEU A 42 15.50 3.70 -4.45
CA LEU A 42 14.15 4.02 -3.98
C LEU A 42 13.85 3.36 -2.64
N THR A 43 13.04 4.07 -1.85
CA THR A 43 12.60 3.60 -0.53
C THR A 43 11.11 3.27 -0.53
N LEU A 44 10.77 2.06 -0.09
CA LEU A 44 9.40 1.60 0.12
C LEU A 44 9.09 1.53 1.62
N GLY A 45 8.19 2.40 2.06
CA GLY A 45 7.64 2.45 3.40
C GLY A 45 6.37 1.61 3.53
N VAL A 46 6.26 0.82 4.59
CA VAL A 46 5.07 0.01 4.90
C VAL A 46 4.44 0.48 6.21
N LEU A 47 3.18 0.91 6.12
CA LEU A 47 2.30 1.12 7.26
C LEU A 47 1.56 -0.19 7.55
N GLY A 48 1.83 -0.80 8.70
CA GLY A 48 1.30 -2.13 9.05
C GLY A 48 2.26 -3.28 8.71
N PRO A 49 3.41 -3.39 9.39
CA PRO A 49 4.42 -4.42 9.14
C PRO A 49 4.06 -5.77 9.81
N GLY A 50 2.78 -6.16 9.74
CA GLY A 50 2.28 -7.48 10.17
C GLY A 50 2.64 -8.60 9.19
N ASP A 51 1.92 -9.71 9.23
CA ASP A 51 2.23 -10.90 8.40
C ASP A 51 2.29 -10.57 6.91
N ILE A 52 1.31 -9.80 6.43
CA ILE A 52 1.25 -9.32 5.03
C ILE A 52 2.39 -8.34 4.75
N GLY A 53 2.57 -7.34 5.62
CA GLY A 53 3.60 -6.30 5.45
C GLY A 53 5.02 -6.85 5.40
N ARG A 54 5.34 -7.88 6.20
CA ARG A 54 6.65 -8.56 6.16
C ARG A 54 6.90 -9.27 4.83
N VAL A 55 5.88 -9.86 4.23
CA VAL A 55 6.02 -10.47 2.89
C VAL A 55 6.26 -9.41 1.82
N VAL A 56 5.56 -8.26 1.91
CA VAL A 56 5.80 -7.11 1.03
C VAL A 56 7.23 -6.60 1.17
N GLY A 57 7.69 -6.34 2.40
CA GLY A 57 9.07 -5.90 2.69
C GLY A 57 10.11 -6.87 2.14
N ARG A 58 9.95 -8.17 2.38
CA ARG A 58 10.88 -9.21 1.90
C ARG A 58 11.01 -9.19 0.38
N ARG A 59 9.89 -9.13 -0.35
CA ARG A 59 9.93 -9.14 -1.82
C ARG A 59 10.43 -7.83 -2.39
N ALA A 60 10.13 -6.70 -1.74
CA ALA A 60 10.69 -5.40 -2.11
C ALA A 60 12.22 -5.37 -1.98
N GLN A 61 12.78 -5.88 -0.87
CA GLN A 61 14.23 -6.05 -0.72
C GLN A 61 14.81 -6.97 -1.80
N GLY A 62 14.10 -8.05 -2.15
CA GLY A 62 14.51 -8.99 -3.19
C GLY A 62 14.65 -8.39 -4.60
N ILE A 63 14.01 -7.24 -4.86
CA ILE A 63 14.17 -6.47 -6.12
C ILE A 63 15.02 -5.20 -5.94
N GLY A 64 15.67 -5.04 -4.79
CA GLY A 64 16.64 -3.99 -4.52
C GLY A 64 16.11 -2.74 -3.82
N LEU A 65 14.81 -2.64 -3.50
CA LEU A 65 14.28 -1.49 -2.77
C LEU A 65 14.81 -1.45 -1.33
N ARG A 66 15.13 -0.25 -0.83
CA ARG A 66 15.26 -0.02 0.62
C ARG A 66 13.88 -0.12 1.25
N THR A 67 13.75 -0.83 2.37
CA THR A 67 12.46 -1.01 3.04
C THR A 67 12.43 -0.41 4.44
N VAL A 68 11.35 0.31 4.73
CA VAL A 68 11.11 0.98 6.01
C VAL A 68 9.73 0.58 6.52
N ALA A 69 9.58 0.36 7.81
CA ALA A 69 8.29 0.05 8.44
C ALA A 69 7.88 1.12 9.45
N LEU A 70 6.57 1.36 9.59
CA LEU A 70 6.02 2.13 10.72
C LEU A 70 5.50 1.17 11.78
N LYS A 71 6.05 1.24 12.99
CA LYS A 71 5.58 0.47 14.16
C LYS A 71 5.70 1.31 15.43
N ARG A 72 4.62 1.38 16.22
CA ARG A 72 4.51 2.31 17.37
C ARG A 72 5.62 2.18 18.41
N ASP A 73 6.11 0.96 18.65
CA ASP A 73 7.17 0.70 19.63
C ASP A 73 8.59 0.82 19.06
N GLY A 74 8.73 1.08 17.75
CA GLY A 74 10.02 1.17 17.06
C GLY A 74 10.83 -0.13 17.03
N LEU A 75 10.29 -1.25 17.52
CA LEU A 75 11.02 -2.50 17.60
C LEU A 75 11.25 -3.06 16.19
N ALA A 76 12.45 -3.59 15.97
CA ALA A 76 12.86 -4.19 14.71
C ALA A 76 11.82 -5.22 14.22
N VAL A 77 11.56 -5.19 12.91
CA VAL A 77 10.67 -6.12 12.23
C VAL A 77 11.47 -6.82 11.13
N PRO A 78 11.39 -8.16 11.01
CA PRO A 78 12.05 -8.86 9.91
C PRO A 78 11.65 -8.30 8.54
N HIS A 79 12.63 -8.27 7.63
CA HIS A 79 12.48 -7.82 6.25
C HIS A 79 12.26 -6.30 6.06
N PHE A 80 12.78 -5.53 7.01
CA PHE A 80 12.89 -4.08 6.94
C PHE A 80 14.31 -3.64 7.29
N ASP A 81 14.87 -2.71 6.50
CA ASP A 81 16.18 -2.11 6.79
C ASP A 81 16.09 -1.15 8.00
N GLU A 82 14.92 -0.57 8.22
CA GLU A 82 14.65 0.40 9.28
C GLU A 82 13.20 0.33 9.77
N VAL A 83 12.99 0.56 11.06
CA VAL A 83 11.67 0.68 11.66
C VAL A 83 11.56 2.03 12.37
N LEU A 84 10.53 2.78 12.03
CA LEU A 84 10.24 4.11 12.58
C LEU A 84 8.99 4.06 13.45
N SER A 85 8.95 4.91 14.48
CA SER A 85 7.75 5.12 15.31
C SER A 85 6.88 6.27 14.82
N GLU A 86 7.49 7.25 14.15
CA GLU A 86 6.84 8.49 13.74
C GLU A 86 6.42 8.47 12.26
N LEU A 87 5.13 8.69 12.02
CA LEU A 87 4.59 8.73 10.66
C LEU A 87 5.26 9.79 9.78
N PRO A 88 5.49 11.04 10.22
CA PRO A 88 6.17 12.05 9.40
C PRO A 88 7.58 11.64 8.95
N ALA A 89 8.33 10.96 9.81
CA ALA A 89 9.67 10.48 9.48
C ALA A 89 9.63 9.43 8.36
N LEU A 90 8.67 8.49 8.41
CA LEU A 90 8.50 7.51 7.34
C LEU A 90 8.08 8.19 6.03
N LEU A 91 7.07 9.06 6.08
CA LEU A 91 6.58 9.76 4.89
C LEU A 91 7.68 10.59 4.21
N GLY A 92 8.55 11.25 5.00
CA GLY A 92 9.60 12.13 4.50
C GLY A 92 10.73 11.44 3.73
N GLN A 93 10.90 10.13 3.91
CA GLN A 93 12.00 9.38 3.28
C GLN A 93 11.55 8.36 2.23
N CYS A 94 10.24 8.11 2.09
CA CYS A 94 9.73 7.07 1.19
C CYS A 94 9.36 7.62 -0.19
N ASP A 95 9.77 6.92 -1.23
CA ASP A 95 9.28 7.11 -2.59
C ASP A 95 7.92 6.42 -2.79
N TYR A 96 7.71 5.32 -2.08
CA TYR A 96 6.47 4.56 -2.06
C TYR A 96 6.00 4.37 -0.63
N VAL A 97 4.75 4.73 -0.35
CA VAL A 97 4.10 4.52 0.95
C VAL A 97 2.98 3.52 0.75
N VAL A 98 3.12 2.33 1.34
CA VAL A 98 2.16 1.23 1.24
C VAL A 98 1.37 1.15 2.54
N SER A 99 0.06 1.39 2.47
CA SER A 99 -0.84 1.20 3.61
C SER A 99 -1.45 -0.20 3.58
N LEU A 100 -1.14 -0.97 4.62
CA LEU A 100 -1.68 -2.31 4.92
C LEU A 100 -2.29 -2.34 6.33
N LEU A 101 -2.64 -1.16 6.86
CA LEU A 101 -3.18 -1.02 8.20
C LEU A 101 -4.60 -1.62 8.29
N PRO A 102 -4.95 -2.27 9.41
CA PRO A 102 -6.33 -2.61 9.71
C PRO A 102 -7.15 -1.35 9.99
N SER A 103 -8.48 -1.42 9.85
CA SER A 103 -9.39 -0.36 10.29
C SER A 103 -9.57 -0.46 11.80
N THR A 104 -9.07 0.55 12.51
CA THR A 104 -9.18 0.70 13.97
C THR A 104 -9.40 2.18 14.29
N PRO A 105 -9.89 2.54 15.50
CA PRO A 105 -9.97 3.94 15.90
C PRO A 105 -8.63 4.70 15.80
N ALA A 106 -7.50 4.00 15.93
CA ALA A 106 -6.16 4.59 15.86
C ALA A 106 -5.61 4.75 14.43
N THR A 107 -6.25 4.15 13.43
CA THR A 107 -5.79 4.17 12.02
C THR A 107 -6.74 4.91 11.09
N ARG A 108 -7.99 5.14 11.52
CA ARG A 108 -8.96 5.96 10.78
C ARG A 108 -8.47 7.39 10.61
N GLY A 109 -8.43 7.85 9.36
CA GLY A 109 -7.93 9.16 8.98
C GLY A 109 -6.46 9.40 9.30
N LEU A 110 -5.65 8.36 9.51
CA LEU A 110 -4.24 8.49 9.84
C LEU A 110 -3.45 9.28 8.77
N LEU A 111 -3.85 9.14 7.51
CA LEU A 111 -3.25 9.83 6.37
C LEU A 111 -4.10 11.01 5.86
N SER A 112 -5.16 11.37 6.57
CA SER A 112 -6.08 12.46 6.22
C SER A 112 -5.57 13.85 6.62
N GLY A 113 -6.27 14.88 6.13
CA GLY A 113 -6.04 16.28 6.41
C GLY A 113 -4.68 16.74 5.91
N GLY A 114 -3.75 16.98 6.84
CA GLY A 114 -2.40 17.48 6.54
C GLY A 114 -1.31 16.41 6.52
N ALA A 115 -1.61 15.14 6.82
CA ALA A 115 -0.59 14.12 7.05
C ALA A 115 0.33 13.91 5.84
N LEU A 116 -0.25 13.84 4.63
CA LEU A 116 0.46 13.64 3.37
C LEU A 116 1.40 14.80 2.98
N ARG A 117 1.32 15.97 3.65
CA ARG A 117 2.29 17.06 3.47
C ARG A 117 3.72 16.65 3.84
N ASN A 118 3.85 15.66 4.71
CA ASN A 118 5.15 15.15 5.15
C ASN A 118 5.77 14.18 4.12
N CYS A 119 5.05 13.81 3.06
CA CYS A 119 5.61 12.96 2.02
C CYS A 119 6.81 13.64 1.37
N ARG A 120 7.83 12.83 1.05
CA ARG A 120 8.82 13.22 0.05
C ARG A 120 8.06 13.69 -1.20
N LYS A 121 8.44 14.85 -1.76
CA LYS A 121 7.79 15.39 -2.96
C LYS A 121 7.77 14.33 -4.08
N GLY A 122 6.59 14.09 -4.65
CA GLY A 122 6.39 13.11 -5.70
C GLY A 122 6.36 11.65 -5.21
N ALA A 123 6.11 11.39 -3.93
CA ALA A 123 5.88 10.04 -3.42
C ALA A 123 4.64 9.39 -4.07
N VAL A 124 4.55 8.07 -4.01
CA VAL A 124 3.39 7.30 -4.45
C VAL A 124 2.71 6.68 -3.24
N LEU A 125 1.41 6.88 -3.10
CA LEU A 125 0.60 6.17 -2.12
C LEU A 125 0.03 4.90 -2.75
N ILE A 126 0.16 3.76 -2.06
CA ILE A 126 -0.51 2.50 -2.42
C ILE A 126 -1.36 2.09 -1.21
N ASN A 127 -2.69 2.20 -1.30
CA ASN A 127 -3.60 1.76 -0.25
C ASN A 127 -4.28 0.45 -0.64
N ALA A 128 -3.90 -0.62 0.07
CA ALA A 128 -4.48 -1.96 -0.06
C ALA A 128 -4.87 -2.53 1.31
N GLY A 129 -4.99 -1.67 2.32
CA GLY A 129 -5.44 -2.01 3.68
C GLY A 129 -6.93 -1.79 3.83
N ARG A 130 -7.31 -0.59 4.28
CA ARG A 130 -8.71 -0.15 4.40
C ARG A 130 -8.85 1.28 3.89
N GLY A 131 -9.99 1.58 3.29
CA GLY A 131 -10.25 2.87 2.67
C GLY A 131 -10.45 4.01 3.67
N ASP A 132 -10.70 3.71 4.95
CA ASP A 132 -10.89 4.71 6.00
C ASP A 132 -9.58 5.24 6.62
N VAL A 133 -8.41 4.78 6.15
CA VAL A 133 -7.10 5.31 6.56
C VAL A 133 -6.83 6.72 6.02
N VAL A 134 -7.47 7.08 4.91
CA VAL A 134 -7.31 8.35 4.19
C VAL A 134 -8.63 8.72 3.53
N ASP A 135 -9.06 9.97 3.64
CA ASP A 135 -10.21 10.46 2.88
C ASP A 135 -9.83 10.87 1.46
N GLU A 136 -10.82 10.83 0.55
CA GLU A 136 -10.62 11.14 -0.87
C GLU A 136 -10.18 12.59 -1.09
N GLU A 137 -10.65 13.54 -0.25
CA GLU A 137 -10.29 14.95 -0.32
C GLU A 137 -8.78 15.16 -0.08
N SER A 138 -8.23 14.48 0.92
CA SER A 138 -6.80 14.51 1.27
C SER A 138 -5.94 13.92 0.17
N ILE A 139 -6.41 12.86 -0.50
CA ILE A 139 -5.72 12.29 -1.68
C ILE A 139 -5.69 13.33 -2.81
N LEU A 140 -6.85 13.90 -3.16
CA LEU A 140 -6.96 14.88 -4.24
C LEU A 140 -6.10 16.12 -3.97
N LEU A 141 -6.12 16.63 -2.74
CA LEU A 141 -5.27 17.73 -2.32
C LEU A 141 -3.78 17.38 -2.45
N ALA A 142 -3.37 16.20 -1.97
CA ALA A 142 -1.97 15.79 -2.02
C ALA A 142 -1.46 15.60 -3.46
N LEU A 143 -2.32 15.17 -4.39
CA LEU A 143 -2.01 15.09 -5.82
C LEU A 143 -1.92 16.49 -6.43
N ALA A 144 -2.87 17.37 -6.15
CA ALA A 144 -2.89 18.75 -6.65
C ALA A 144 -1.66 19.56 -6.19
N GLU A 145 -1.23 19.37 -4.94
CA GLU A 145 -0.07 20.04 -4.35
C GLU A 145 1.27 19.36 -4.69
N GLY A 146 1.24 18.23 -5.41
CA GLY A 146 2.44 17.48 -5.80
C GLY A 146 3.17 16.79 -4.64
N TRP A 147 2.54 16.66 -3.47
CA TRP A 147 3.07 15.82 -2.38
C TRP A 147 3.06 14.36 -2.81
N LEU A 148 2.01 13.95 -3.51
CA LEU A 148 1.93 12.68 -4.22
C LEU A 148 2.10 12.89 -5.73
N SER A 149 2.86 12.02 -6.38
CA SER A 149 2.89 11.92 -7.84
C SER A 149 1.84 10.96 -8.40
N HIS A 150 1.38 10.00 -7.58
CA HIS A 150 0.36 9.01 -7.95
C HIS A 150 -0.28 8.39 -6.71
N ALA A 151 -1.53 7.94 -6.83
CA ALA A 151 -2.23 7.14 -5.82
C ALA A 151 -2.80 5.86 -6.42
N VAL A 152 -2.45 4.71 -5.84
CA VAL A 152 -3.01 3.40 -6.17
C VAL A 152 -3.96 2.99 -5.06
N LEU A 153 -5.24 2.80 -5.39
CA LEU A 153 -6.32 2.61 -4.44
C LEU A 153 -7.06 1.31 -4.77
N ASP A 154 -6.91 0.30 -3.90
CA ASP A 154 -7.69 -0.93 -3.97
C ASP A 154 -8.94 -0.86 -3.09
N VAL A 155 -8.97 0.06 -2.13
CA VAL A 155 -9.98 0.14 -1.08
C VAL A 155 -10.47 1.57 -0.89
N PHE A 156 -11.75 1.72 -0.56
CA PHE A 156 -12.44 3.02 -0.46
C PHE A 156 -13.24 3.12 0.83
N ALA A 157 -13.52 4.33 1.31
CA ALA A 157 -14.31 4.52 2.53
C ALA A 157 -15.74 3.97 2.39
N SER A 158 -16.29 4.04 1.18
CA SER A 158 -17.55 3.42 0.80
C SER A 158 -17.32 2.56 -0.43
N GLU A 159 -17.74 1.29 -0.36
CA GLU A 159 -17.59 0.33 -1.44
C GLU A 159 -18.97 -0.25 -1.82
N PRO A 160 -19.31 -0.31 -3.13
CA PRO A 160 -18.51 0.11 -4.28
C PRO A 160 -18.27 1.63 -4.34
N LEU A 161 -17.14 2.05 -4.92
CA LEU A 161 -16.85 3.47 -5.14
C LEU A 161 -17.94 4.09 -6.03
N ALA A 162 -18.51 5.22 -5.61
CA ALA A 162 -19.55 5.90 -6.34
C ALA A 162 -19.09 6.23 -7.78
N PRO A 163 -19.92 5.99 -8.82
CA PRO A 163 -19.56 6.34 -10.21
C PRO A 163 -19.28 7.84 -10.42
N THR A 164 -19.77 8.69 -9.53
CA THR A 164 -19.56 10.14 -9.54
C THR A 164 -18.27 10.57 -8.83
N SER A 165 -17.51 9.65 -8.22
CA SER A 165 -16.25 10.01 -7.55
C SER A 165 -15.26 10.55 -8.58
N PRO A 166 -14.60 11.70 -8.30
CA PRO A 166 -13.59 12.26 -9.20
C PRO A 166 -12.34 11.38 -9.32
N LEU A 167 -12.13 10.43 -8.40
CA LEU A 167 -11.00 9.52 -8.45
C LEU A 167 -11.01 8.63 -9.71
N TRP A 168 -12.19 8.32 -10.27
CA TRP A 168 -12.31 7.51 -11.48
C TRP A 168 -11.61 8.10 -12.70
N THR A 169 -11.62 9.42 -12.82
CA THR A 169 -11.10 10.14 -13.99
C THR A 169 -9.79 10.86 -13.72
N HIS A 170 -9.29 10.82 -12.48
CA HIS A 170 -8.06 11.50 -12.11
C HIS A 170 -6.84 10.83 -12.77
N PRO A 171 -6.00 11.56 -13.52
CA PRO A 171 -4.93 10.96 -14.34
C PRO A 171 -3.81 10.31 -13.51
N GLN A 172 -3.66 10.72 -12.25
CA GLN A 172 -2.66 10.21 -11.31
C GLN A 172 -3.25 9.23 -10.29
N VAL A 173 -4.42 8.66 -10.57
CA VAL A 173 -5.06 7.65 -9.71
C VAL A 173 -5.20 6.33 -10.48
N SER A 174 -4.95 5.21 -9.80
CA SER A 174 -5.24 3.88 -10.30
C SER A 174 -6.15 3.16 -9.32
N ILE A 175 -7.25 2.61 -9.82
CA ILE A 175 -8.30 1.99 -9.00
C ILE A 175 -8.37 0.50 -9.30
N THR A 176 -8.44 -0.31 -8.24
CA THR A 176 -8.88 -1.71 -8.32
C THR A 176 -10.00 -1.98 -7.32
N PRO A 177 -10.94 -2.89 -7.62
CA PRO A 177 -12.15 -3.06 -6.83
C PRO A 177 -11.97 -4.05 -5.65
N HIS A 178 -11.06 -3.75 -4.72
CA HIS A 178 -10.79 -4.56 -3.52
C HIS A 178 -10.35 -5.99 -3.83
N ILE A 179 -9.34 -6.12 -4.69
CA ILE A 179 -8.84 -7.40 -5.22
C ILE A 179 -7.31 -7.55 -5.11
N SER A 180 -6.64 -6.76 -4.28
CA SER A 180 -5.18 -6.86 -4.09
C SER A 180 -4.69 -8.18 -3.50
N ALA A 181 -5.56 -8.90 -2.78
CA ALA A 181 -5.27 -10.20 -2.18
C ALA A 181 -6.54 -11.03 -1.91
N PRO A 182 -7.25 -11.49 -2.96
CA PRO A 182 -8.39 -12.38 -2.77
C PRO A 182 -7.94 -13.68 -2.09
N SER A 183 -8.68 -14.13 -1.09
CA SER A 183 -8.48 -15.47 -0.52
C SER A 183 -9.16 -16.50 -1.39
N THR A 184 -8.50 -17.63 -1.64
CA THR A 184 -9.16 -18.77 -2.26
C THR A 184 -9.93 -19.57 -1.21
N PRO A 185 -10.98 -20.32 -1.59
CA PRO A 185 -11.66 -21.23 -0.67
C PRO A 185 -10.70 -22.23 -0.01
N GLN A 186 -9.66 -22.66 -0.74
CA GLN A 186 -8.66 -23.58 -0.21
C GLN A 186 -7.81 -22.94 0.90
N ASP A 187 -7.34 -21.69 0.70
CA ASP A 187 -6.55 -20.97 1.72
C ASP A 187 -7.33 -20.85 3.04
N VAL A 188 -8.64 -20.56 2.94
CA VAL A 188 -9.52 -20.45 4.10
C VAL A 188 -9.76 -21.81 4.75
N ALA A 189 -10.02 -22.84 3.94
CA ALA A 189 -10.24 -24.20 4.43
C ALA A 189 -9.00 -24.75 5.16
N ASP A 190 -7.80 -24.50 4.64
CA ASP A 190 -6.55 -24.98 5.24
C ASP A 190 -6.34 -24.38 6.64
N VAL A 191 -6.56 -23.07 6.81
CA VAL A 191 -6.46 -22.41 8.13
C VAL A 191 -7.56 -22.90 9.07
N PHE A 192 -8.78 -23.10 8.56
CA PHE A 192 -9.89 -23.59 9.35
C PHE A 192 -9.64 -25.02 9.87
N ILE A 193 -9.22 -25.95 9.00
CA ILE A 193 -8.96 -27.34 9.35
C ILE A 193 -7.86 -27.43 10.41
N GLN A 194 -6.77 -26.68 10.23
CA GLN A 194 -5.70 -26.62 11.23
C GLN A 194 -6.21 -26.12 12.59
N ASN A 195 -7.04 -25.08 12.60
CA ASN A 195 -7.63 -24.59 13.85
C ASN A 195 -8.65 -25.55 14.46
N LEU A 196 -9.40 -26.30 13.64
CA LEU A 196 -10.33 -27.32 14.13
C LEU A 196 -9.58 -28.46 14.83
N GLU A 197 -8.47 -28.94 14.26
CA GLU A 197 -7.61 -29.95 14.87
C GLU A 197 -7.02 -29.47 16.20
N ARG A 198 -6.53 -28.22 16.23
CA ARG A 198 -5.98 -27.58 17.44
C ARG A 198 -7.06 -27.46 18.52
N TYR A 199 -8.25 -27.01 18.15
CA TYR A 199 -9.40 -26.93 19.06
C TYR A 199 -9.76 -28.30 19.64
N ALA A 200 -9.90 -29.33 18.78
CA ALA A 200 -10.28 -30.68 19.19
C ALA A 200 -9.24 -31.35 20.11
N THR A 201 -7.98 -30.93 20.04
CA THR A 201 -6.88 -31.46 20.85
C THR A 201 -6.48 -30.57 22.03
N GLY A 202 -7.21 -29.46 22.26
CA GLY A 202 -6.94 -28.54 23.36
C GLY A 202 -5.66 -27.71 23.19
N GLN A 203 -5.19 -27.53 21.96
CA GLN A 203 -4.06 -26.66 21.61
C GLN A 203 -4.53 -25.22 21.36
N ASP A 204 -3.62 -24.25 21.57
CA ASP A 204 -3.88 -22.85 21.27
C ASP A 204 -4.18 -22.63 19.78
N LEU A 205 -5.21 -21.85 19.46
CA LEU A 205 -5.57 -21.53 18.07
C LEU A 205 -4.52 -20.62 17.41
N LEU A 206 -4.41 -20.72 16.09
CA LEU A 206 -3.61 -19.83 15.26
C LEU A 206 -4.36 -18.52 15.00
N HIS A 207 -3.62 -17.42 14.87
CA HIS A 207 -4.12 -16.10 14.44
C HIS A 207 -5.29 -15.55 15.27
N VAL A 208 -5.27 -15.77 16.59
CA VAL A 208 -6.31 -15.29 17.50
C VAL A 208 -6.34 -13.76 17.53
N LEU A 209 -7.53 -13.19 17.31
CA LEU A 209 -7.79 -11.75 17.35
C LEU A 209 -7.64 -11.19 18.77
N ASP A 210 -6.92 -10.08 18.93
CA ASP A 210 -6.92 -9.31 20.16
C ASP A 210 -8.06 -8.28 20.13
N TRP A 211 -9.16 -8.59 20.82
CA TRP A 211 -10.35 -7.74 20.91
C TRP A 211 -10.09 -6.34 21.48
N LYS A 212 -9.06 -6.17 22.31
CA LYS A 212 -8.70 -4.84 22.85
C LYS A 212 -7.95 -4.00 21.82
N ARG A 213 -7.13 -4.64 20.98
CA ARG A 213 -6.39 -3.98 19.90
C ARG A 213 -7.24 -3.77 18.65
N GLY A 214 -8.23 -4.64 18.42
CA GLY A 214 -9.13 -4.60 17.27
C GLY A 214 -8.53 -5.22 16.00
N TYR A 215 -7.43 -5.97 16.12
CA TYR A 215 -6.76 -6.72 15.04
C TYR A 215 -5.84 -7.80 15.62
#